data_AF-A0A652L4V4-F1
#
_entry.id   AF-A0A652L4V4-F1
#
_cell.length_a   1.000
_cell.length_b   1.000
_cell.length_c   1.000
_cell.angle_alpha   90.00
_cell.angle_beta   90.00
_cell.angle_gamma   90.00
#
_symmetry.space_group_name_H-M   'P 1'
#
loop_
_entity.id
_entity.type
_entity.pdbx_description
1 polymer ?
#
loop_
_entity_poly.entity_id
_entity_poly.type
_entity_poly.pdbx_seq_one_letter_code
_entity_poly.pdbx_strand_id
1 'polypeptide(L)'
;MNGQGWWETAVRRSRVRGSLLAGAVGDALGGPVEFQSLGAIRRAYGDRGVTGPVPDADGVVGRITDDTQMTLFTVEGLIRAHVRSTAKGIGGGETACVAHAYRRWLDT
;
A
#
# COMPACT_ATOMS: atom_id res chain seq x y z
N MET A 1 7.61 -34.18 -5.23
CA MET A 1 6.49 -33.54 -4.50
C MET A 1 7.08 -32.51 -3.55
N ASN A 2 7.29 -31.28 -4.00
CA ASN A 2 7.88 -30.23 -3.16
C ASN A 2 6.76 -29.54 -2.40
N GLY A 3 6.34 -30.16 -1.29
CA GLY A 3 5.34 -29.59 -0.39
C GLY A 3 5.96 -28.45 0.39
N GLN A 4 5.69 -27.21 -0.01
CA GLN A 4 5.83 -26.10 0.94
C GLN A 4 4.91 -26.38 2.12
N GLY A 5 5.48 -26.41 3.32
CA GLY A 5 4.70 -26.67 4.53
C GLY A 5 3.57 -25.65 4.68
N TRP A 6 2.44 -26.07 5.26
CA TRP A 6 1.32 -25.16 5.55
C TRP A 6 1.76 -23.93 6.36
N TRP A 7 2.80 -24.08 7.18
CA TRP A 7 3.42 -23.01 7.96
C TRP A 7 4.16 -21.97 7.10
N GLU A 8 4.86 -22.38 6.02
CA GLU A 8 5.53 -21.45 5.10
C GLU A 8 4.51 -20.57 4.39
N THR A 9 3.40 -21.19 3.95
CA THR A 9 2.28 -20.49 3.34
C THR A 9 1.65 -19.51 4.31
N ALA A 10 1.43 -19.91 5.56
CA ALA A 10 0.89 -19.06 6.61
C ALA A 10 1.81 -17.86 6.90
N VAL A 11 3.11 -18.10 7.10
CA VAL A 11 4.12 -17.06 7.34
C VAL A 11 4.19 -16.08 6.17
N ARG A 12 4.22 -16.58 4.93
CA ARG A 12 4.23 -15.72 3.74
C ARG A 12 2.98 -14.84 3.65
N ARG A 13 1.79 -15.40 3.89
CA ARG A 13 0.54 -14.64 3.89
C ARG A 13 0.54 -13.56 4.97
N SER A 14 1.01 -13.88 6.16
CA SER A 14 1.14 -12.90 7.26
C SER A 14 2.10 -11.77 6.89
N ARG A 15 3.25 -12.08 6.27
CA ARG A 15 4.19 -11.05 5.80
C ARG A 15 3.58 -10.13 4.75
N VAL A 16 2.90 -10.69 3.73
CA VAL A 16 2.24 -9.88 2.69
C VAL A 16 1.19 -8.95 3.29
N ARG A 17 0.31 -9.48 4.17
CA ARG A 17 -0.71 -8.68 4.84
C ARG A 17 -0.10 -7.62 5.75
N GLY A 18 0.91 -8.00 6.52
CA GLY A 18 1.64 -7.09 7.40
C GLY A 18 2.30 -5.95 6.63
N SER A 19 2.93 -6.24 5.49
CA SER A 19 3.53 -5.22 4.63
C SER A 19 2.50 -4.24 4.07
N LEU A 20 1.36 -4.73 3.56
CA LEU A 20 0.30 -3.85 3.03
C LEU A 20 -0.32 -3.00 4.14
N LEU A 21 -0.62 -3.58 5.30
CA LEU A 21 -1.21 -2.86 6.42
C LEU A 21 -0.23 -1.85 7.02
N ALA A 22 1.02 -2.24 7.25
CA ALA A 22 2.04 -1.34 7.80
C ALA A 22 2.38 -0.20 6.81
N GLY A 23 2.36 -0.47 5.50
CA GLY A 23 2.48 0.57 4.47
C GLY A 23 1.35 1.60 4.59
N ALA A 24 0.10 1.14 4.68
CA ALA A 24 -1.05 2.03 4.85
C ALA A 24 -1.04 2.83 6.16
N VAL A 25 -0.56 2.21 7.25
CA VAL A 25 -0.36 2.91 8.53
C VAL A 25 0.75 3.96 8.41
N GLY A 26 1.85 3.64 7.73
CA GLY A 26 2.96 4.55 7.51
C GLY A 26 2.56 5.76 6.67
N ASP A 27 1.86 5.52 5.56
CA ASP A 27 1.24 6.54 4.71
C ASP A 27 0.33 7.45 5.56
N ALA A 28 -0.66 6.88 6.26
CA ALA A 28 -1.61 7.68 7.05
C ALA A 28 -0.96 8.49 8.19
N LEU A 29 0.19 8.05 8.72
CA LEU A 29 0.97 8.81 9.72
C LEU A 29 1.84 9.89 9.09
N GLY A 30 2.35 9.64 7.88
CA GLY A 30 3.27 10.52 7.16
C GLY A 30 2.57 11.61 6.36
N GLY A 31 1.42 11.32 5.76
CA GLY A 31 0.69 12.21 4.86
C GLY A 31 0.43 13.62 5.44
N PRO A 32 -0.09 13.76 6.67
CA PRO A 32 -0.34 15.08 7.27
C PRO A 32 0.91 15.95 7.47
N VAL A 33 2.10 15.34 7.48
CA VAL A 33 3.38 16.04 7.65
C VAL A 33 4.25 15.97 6.40
N GLU A 34 3.69 15.49 5.29
CA GLU A 34 4.34 15.51 3.98
C GLU A 34 4.76 16.95 3.66
N PHE A 35 5.99 17.13 3.17
CA PHE A 35 6.61 18.44 2.89
C PHE A 35 7.00 19.30 4.10
N GLN A 36 6.77 18.87 5.33
CA GLN A 36 7.27 19.59 6.51
C GLN A 36 8.74 19.26 6.81
N SER A 37 9.53 20.27 7.16
CA SER A 37 10.86 20.02 7.73
C SER A 37 10.76 19.33 9.09
N LEU A 38 11.75 18.50 9.45
CA LEU A 38 11.82 17.88 10.77
C LEU A 38 11.71 18.90 11.93
N GLY A 39 12.29 20.10 11.76
CA GLY A 39 12.18 21.17 12.74
C GLY A 39 10.76 21.71 12.89
N ALA A 40 9.99 21.81 11.80
CA ALA A 40 8.58 22.19 11.86
C ALA A 40 7.73 21.11 12.54
N ILE A 41 7.94 19.84 12.20
CA ILE A 41 7.28 18.69 12.83
C ILE A 41 7.53 18.70 14.34
N ARG A 42 8.78 18.86 14.78
CA ARG A 42 9.10 18.90 16.22
C ARG A 42 8.52 20.09 16.95
N ARG A 43 8.44 21.26 16.32
CA ARG A 43 7.78 22.43 16.93
C ARG A 43 6.28 22.22 17.12
N ALA A 44 5.63 21.52 16.19
CA ALA A 44 4.19 21.27 16.26
C ALA A 44 3.82 20.09 17.20
N TYR A 45 4.62 19.02 17.19
CA TYR A 45 4.27 17.75 17.85
C TYR A 45 5.22 17.34 19.00
N GLY A 46 6.24 18.15 19.29
CA GLY A 46 7.29 17.86 20.29
C GLY A 46 8.47 17.08 19.73
N ASP A 47 9.51 16.87 20.54
CA ASP A 47 10.80 16.30 20.09
C ASP A 47 10.70 14.91 19.44
N ARG A 48 9.69 14.13 19.87
CA ARG A 48 9.39 12.80 19.32
C ARG A 48 8.64 12.85 17.97
N GLY A 49 8.20 14.03 17.53
CA GLY A 49 7.39 14.20 16.32
C GLY A 49 6.01 13.54 16.43
N VAL A 50 5.48 13.11 15.28
CA VAL A 50 4.20 12.40 15.19
C VAL A 50 4.34 11.03 15.87
N THR A 51 3.52 10.77 16.89
CA THR A 51 3.51 9.50 17.64
C THR A 51 2.16 8.76 17.58
N GLY A 52 1.23 9.28 16.80
CA GLY A 52 -0.09 8.71 16.54
C GLY A 52 -0.78 9.45 15.39
N PRO A 53 -1.98 9.00 14.97
CA PRO A 53 -2.72 9.64 13.89
C PRO A 53 -3.04 11.11 14.21
N VAL A 54 -2.79 11.98 13.25
CA VAL A 54 -3.11 13.42 13.30
C VAL A 54 -4.00 13.77 12.11
N PRO A 55 -4.81 14.85 12.19
CA PRO A 55 -5.62 15.28 11.07
C PRO A 55 -4.76 15.79 9.91
N ASP A 56 -5.17 15.50 8.68
CA ASP A 56 -4.65 16.12 7.46
C ASP A 56 -5.12 17.59 7.32
N ALA A 57 -4.77 18.21 6.19
CA ALA A 57 -5.15 19.61 5.89
C ALA A 57 -6.68 19.84 5.84
N ASP A 58 -7.46 18.80 5.56
CA ASP A 58 -8.93 18.83 5.53
C ASP A 58 -9.57 18.42 6.87
N GLY A 59 -8.75 18.16 7.90
CA GLY A 59 -9.20 17.76 9.22
C GLY A 59 -9.48 16.26 9.38
N VAL A 60 -9.15 15.43 8.39
CA VAL A 60 -9.44 13.98 8.42
C VAL A 60 -8.27 13.22 9.03
N VAL A 61 -8.58 12.35 10.00
CA VAL A 61 -7.58 11.54 10.71
C VAL A 61 -7.44 10.18 10.05
N GLY A 62 -6.19 9.78 9.77
CA GLY A 62 -5.88 8.45 9.26
C GLY A 62 -6.23 8.24 7.78
N ARG A 63 -6.33 9.32 7.01
CA ARG A 63 -6.53 9.25 5.55
C ARG A 63 -5.28 8.68 4.90
N ILE A 64 -5.47 7.69 4.02
CA ILE A 64 -4.43 7.17 3.14
C ILE A 64 -4.29 8.04 1.88
N THR A 65 -3.08 8.17 1.34
CA THR A 65 -2.79 8.97 0.14
C THR A 65 -2.63 8.09 -1.12
N ASP A 66 -2.13 8.68 -2.20
CA ASP A 66 -1.77 8.00 -3.43
C ASP A 66 -0.77 6.85 -3.20
N ASP A 67 0.09 6.93 -2.18
CA ASP A 67 1.02 5.85 -1.80
C ASP A 67 0.28 4.53 -1.56
N THR A 68 -0.73 4.52 -0.69
CA THR A 68 -1.53 3.31 -0.45
C THR A 68 -2.47 3.04 -1.61
N GLN A 69 -3.14 4.05 -2.16
CA GLN A 69 -4.12 3.86 -3.22
C GLN A 69 -3.48 3.19 -4.45
N MET A 70 -2.39 3.74 -4.97
CA MET A 70 -1.66 3.16 -6.10
C MET A 70 -1.06 1.79 -5.76
N THR A 71 -0.61 1.57 -4.52
CA THR A 71 -0.18 0.24 -4.05
C THR A 71 -1.32 -0.78 -4.15
N LEU A 72 -2.54 -0.43 -3.73
CA LEU A 72 -3.71 -1.32 -3.84
C LEU A 72 -4.09 -1.59 -5.30
N PHE A 73 -4.01 -0.59 -6.18
CA PHE A 73 -4.22 -0.80 -7.62
C PHE A 73 -3.10 -1.65 -8.24
N THR A 74 -1.87 -1.59 -7.73
CA THR A 74 -0.79 -2.51 -8.13
C THR A 74 -1.14 -3.95 -7.79
N VAL A 75 -1.57 -4.19 -6.54
CA VAL A 75 -2.00 -5.50 -6.06
C VAL A 75 -3.17 -6.03 -6.90
N GLU A 76 -4.16 -5.17 -7.19
CA GLU A 76 -5.28 -5.50 -8.06
C GLU A 76 -4.81 -5.92 -9.47
N GLY A 77 -3.89 -5.17 -10.07
CA GLY A 77 -3.30 -5.49 -11.39
C GLY A 77 -2.60 -6.85 -11.40
N LEU A 78 -1.83 -7.15 -10.36
CA LEU A 78 -1.14 -8.45 -10.20
C LEU A 78 -2.12 -9.61 -10.02
N ILE A 79 -3.17 -9.43 -9.21
CA ILE A 79 -4.23 -10.44 -9.04
C ILE A 79 -4.91 -10.72 -10.38
N ARG A 80 -5.28 -9.68 -11.13
CA ARG A 80 -5.91 -9.82 -12.45
C ARG A 80 -5.00 -10.56 -13.44
N ALA A 81 -3.70 -10.24 -13.45
CA ALA A 81 -2.74 -10.95 -14.29
C ALA A 81 -2.62 -12.44 -13.92
N HIS A 82 -2.57 -12.74 -12.62
CA HIS A 82 -2.52 -14.12 -12.12
C HIS A 82 -3.78 -14.92 -12.50
N VAL A 83 -4.97 -14.34 -12.32
CA VAL A 83 -6.25 -14.96 -12.71
C VAL A 83 -6.29 -15.20 -14.22
N ARG A 84 -5.85 -14.23 -15.04
CA ARG A 84 -5.78 -14.40 -16.50
C ARG A 84 -4.82 -15.53 -16.89
N SER A 85 -3.64 -15.59 -16.28
CA SER A 85 -2.63 -16.62 -16.55
C SER A 85 -3.14 -18.01 -16.19
N THR A 86 -3.74 -18.17 -15.01
CA THR A 86 -4.27 -19.46 -14.54
C THR A 86 -5.49 -19.92 -15.34
N ALA A 87 -6.39 -19.01 -15.73
CA ALA A 87 -7.59 -19.36 -16.48
C ALA A 87 -7.35 -19.61 -17.97
N LYS A 88 -6.39 -18.91 -18.60
CA LYS A 88 -6.17 -18.94 -20.06
C LYS A 88 -4.84 -19.59 -20.47
N GLY A 89 -3.96 -19.89 -19.54
CA GLY A 89 -2.61 -20.41 -19.82
C GLY A 89 -1.65 -19.39 -20.44
N ILE A 90 -2.02 -18.10 -20.50
CA ILE A 90 -1.22 -17.04 -21.13
C ILE A 90 -0.63 -16.14 -20.04
N GLY A 91 0.66 -16.31 -19.75
CA GLY A 91 1.43 -15.43 -18.84
C GLY A 91 1.86 -14.11 -19.47
N GLY A 92 2.67 -13.32 -18.76
CA GLY A 92 3.34 -12.11 -19.29
C GLY A 92 2.46 -10.86 -19.38
N GLY A 93 1.26 -10.90 -18.81
CA GLY A 93 0.30 -9.78 -18.84
C GLY A 93 0.39 -8.83 -17.64
N GLU A 94 1.34 -9.03 -16.73
CA GLU A 94 1.45 -8.34 -15.44
C GLU A 94 1.57 -6.83 -15.62
N THR A 95 2.54 -6.38 -16.42
CA THR A 95 2.78 -4.95 -16.68
C THR A 95 1.56 -4.28 -17.29
N ALA A 96 0.89 -4.93 -18.25
CA ALA A 96 -0.30 -4.38 -18.88
C ALA A 96 -1.48 -4.29 -17.91
N CYS A 97 -1.68 -5.30 -17.06
CA CYS A 97 -2.74 -5.30 -16.06
C CYS A 97 -2.52 -4.22 -14.98
N VAL A 98 -1.28 -4.05 -14.52
CA VAL A 98 -0.92 -2.98 -13.56
C VAL A 98 -1.09 -1.60 -14.20
N ALA A 99 -0.62 -1.41 -15.44
CA ALA A 99 -0.81 -0.14 -16.15
C ALA A 99 -2.30 0.21 -16.32
N HIS A 100 -3.15 -0.78 -16.65
CA HIS A 100 -4.59 -0.58 -16.70
C HIS A 100 -5.20 -0.28 -15.33
N ALA A 101 -4.64 -0.82 -14.25
CA ALA A 101 -5.07 -0.51 -12.89
C ALA A 101 -4.76 0.94 -12.53
N TYR A 102 -3.56 1.42 -12.81
CA TYR A 102 -3.22 2.84 -12.60
C TYR A 102 -4.09 3.80 -13.42
N ARG A 103 -4.48 3.42 -14.65
CA ARG A 103 -5.43 4.23 -15.42
C ARG A 103 -6.82 4.30 -14.79
N ARG A 104 -7.28 3.22 -14.13
CA ARG A 104 -8.54 3.25 -13.36
C ARG A 104 -8.41 4.12 -12.12
N TRP A 105 -7.29 4.03 -11.41
CA TRP A 105 -7.01 4.91 -10.27
C TRP A 105 -7.01 6.39 -10.66
N LEU A 106 -6.42 6.74 -11.82
CA LEU A 106 -6.43 8.11 -12.30
C LEU A 106 -7.84 8.64 -12.62
N ASP A 107 -8.81 7.75 -12.83
CA ASP A 107 -10.20 8.06 -13.22
C ASP A 107 -11.19 7.98 -12.03
N THR A 108 -10.70 7.73 -10.80
CA THR A 108 -11.52 7.76 -9.57
C THR A 108 -11.50 9.12 -8.91
#